data_AF-A0A6V7UD67-F1
#
_entry.id   AF-A0A6V7UD67-F1
#
_cell.length_a   1.000
_cell.length_b   1.000
_cell.length_c   1.000
_cell.angle_alpha   90.00
_cell.angle_beta   90.00
_cell.angle_gamma   90.00
#
_symmetry.space_group_name_H-M   'P 1'
#
loop_
_entity.id
_entity.type
_entity.pdbx_description
1 polymer ?
#
loop_
_entity_poly.entity_id
_entity_poly.type
_entity_poly.pdbx_seq_one_letter_code
_entity_poly.pdbx_strand_id
1 'polypeptide(L)'
;MLVGIGNSSLDIAVELAGIAKNVVISTRRGTWLFNRITQKGLPYDVVYQSRFYDWLMRTVPWSIANDFHEWRMQQRTDHDLYGLRPPHRFFQQHPAVNDALTNLLASGRDDINYIDEYCVYTKDGRCYQMDVIILCTGYSFGFPFIKPSGLIPVTEDNQVDLYKLILPPSPSAKGLAVIGLVQPIGSVSPIAEMQARWVTSILAKGLNSLPNETQMREEIAYRRERMRRQYFESAKHTIQVQYLPYMDELAEQIGCSPPNIKKILWKEPSFALRLLFGPNVPYIYRLQGPNTWADARKVIEGVPYRVKTPLKQRFRIAKNRNTKKGLADSFFDYSMTKCLALYFTIIFGVGVWLFGNQTFSFILHSVAIILVAFMGYIFYFDVSWL
;
A
#
# COMPACT_ATOMS: atom_id res chain seq x y z
N MET A 1 -2.21 17.34 24.46
CA MET A 1 -3.22 16.48 23.79
C MET A 1 -3.09 16.63 22.28
N LEU A 2 -3.17 15.53 21.54
CA LEU A 2 -3.20 15.50 20.08
C LEU A 2 -4.60 15.09 19.61
N VAL A 3 -5.16 15.81 18.66
CA VAL A 3 -6.50 15.53 18.12
C VAL A 3 -6.39 14.92 16.73
N GLY A 4 -6.83 13.67 16.58
CA GLY A 4 -6.75 12.88 15.35
C GLY A 4 -5.68 11.80 15.44
N ILE A 5 -5.81 10.75 14.62
CA ILE A 5 -4.89 9.59 14.62
C ILE A 5 -4.29 9.33 13.22
N GLY A 6 -3.93 10.42 12.52
CA GLY A 6 -3.16 10.32 11.28
C GLY A 6 -1.66 10.11 11.54
N ASN A 7 -0.89 9.79 10.50
CA ASN A 7 0.57 9.61 10.59
C ASN A 7 1.26 10.78 11.31
N SER A 8 0.91 12.04 10.99
CA SER A 8 1.45 13.22 11.68
C SER A 8 1.20 13.20 13.19
N SER A 9 0.00 12.79 13.63
CA SER A 9 -0.29 12.72 15.06
C SER A 9 0.53 11.65 15.75
N LEU A 10 0.74 10.50 15.10
CA LEU A 10 1.51 9.40 15.69
C LEU A 10 2.99 9.77 15.80
N ASP A 11 3.54 10.40 14.78
CA ASP A 11 4.94 10.83 14.78
C ASP A 11 5.18 11.93 15.83
N ILE A 12 4.30 12.95 15.89
CA ILE A 12 4.38 13.99 16.93
C ILE A 12 4.19 13.38 18.32
N ALA A 13 3.28 12.41 18.49
CA ALA A 13 3.07 11.76 19.78
C ALA A 13 4.34 11.03 20.26
N VAL A 14 4.97 10.27 19.37
CA VAL A 14 6.19 9.51 19.66
C VAL A 14 7.35 10.43 20.01
N GLU A 15 7.49 11.55 19.29
CA GLU A 15 8.53 12.55 19.57
C GLU A 15 8.28 13.24 20.92
N LEU A 16 7.05 13.67 21.18
CA LEU A 16 6.68 14.31 22.44
C LEU A 16 6.77 13.36 23.64
N ALA A 17 6.56 12.05 23.46
CA ALA A 17 6.63 11.08 24.54
C ALA A 17 8.01 10.99 25.21
N GLY A 18 9.08 11.41 24.51
CA GLY A 18 10.43 11.46 25.07
C GLY A 18 10.71 12.67 25.97
N ILE A 19 9.84 13.69 25.95
CA ILE A 19 10.10 15.01 26.59
C ILE A 19 8.95 15.41 27.52
N ALA A 20 7.71 15.21 27.07
CA ALA A 20 6.51 15.62 27.78
C ALA A 20 6.20 14.67 28.95
N LYS A 21 5.63 15.22 30.03
CA LYS A 21 5.20 14.43 31.19
C LYS A 21 4.13 13.40 30.82
N ASN A 22 3.17 13.80 30.00
CA ASN A 22 2.08 12.96 29.51
C ASN A 22 1.71 13.36 28.08
N VAL A 23 1.43 12.37 27.24
CA VAL A 23 0.95 12.59 25.87
C VAL A 23 -0.34 11.79 25.69
N VAL A 24 -1.41 12.48 25.32
CA VAL A 24 -2.73 11.88 25.08
C VAL A 24 -3.11 12.09 23.62
N ILE A 25 -3.45 11.01 22.93
CA ILE A 25 -3.98 11.01 21.56
C ILE A 25 -5.49 10.80 21.64
N SER A 26 -6.25 11.74 21.10
CA SER A 26 -7.70 11.63 20.97
C SER A 26 -8.07 11.16 19.57
N THR A 27 -8.85 10.08 19.51
CA THR A 27 -9.37 9.53 18.26
C THR A 27 -10.85 9.20 18.41
N ARG A 28 -11.64 9.52 17.38
CA ARG A 28 -13.06 9.17 17.33
C ARG A 28 -13.31 7.74 16.84
N ARG A 29 -12.36 7.18 16.08
CA ARG A 29 -12.58 5.95 15.31
C ARG A 29 -11.49 4.89 15.50
N GLY A 30 -10.35 5.21 16.13
CA GLY A 30 -9.18 4.32 16.08
C GLY A 30 -8.53 4.26 14.69
N THR A 31 -7.52 3.42 14.52
CA THR A 31 -6.87 3.14 13.23
C THR A 31 -6.09 1.82 13.30
N TRP A 32 -5.94 1.16 12.15
CA TRP A 32 -5.00 0.05 12.02
C TRP A 32 -3.57 0.59 11.97
N LEU A 33 -2.77 0.23 12.97
CA LEU A 33 -1.36 0.55 13.04
C LEU A 33 -0.58 -0.43 12.15
N PHE A 34 0.29 0.13 11.32
CA PHE A 34 1.15 -0.61 10.42
C PHE A 34 2.60 -0.21 10.66
N ASN A 35 3.52 -1.12 10.38
CA ASN A 35 4.94 -0.89 10.58
C ASN A 35 5.65 -0.68 9.26
N ARG A 36 6.73 0.11 9.28
CA ARG A 36 7.60 0.26 8.10
C ARG A 36 8.35 -1.03 7.83
N ILE A 37 8.73 -1.73 8.90
CA ILE A 37 9.53 -2.95 8.86
C ILE A 37 8.62 -4.17 8.93
N THR A 38 8.65 -5.02 7.91
CA THR A 38 7.88 -6.28 7.86
C THR A 38 8.76 -7.49 8.23
N GLN A 39 8.42 -8.69 7.72
CA GLN A 39 9.21 -9.91 7.89
C GLN A 39 10.68 -9.72 7.48
N LYS A 40 11.57 -10.40 8.20
CA LYS A 40 13.04 -10.41 7.96
C LYS A 40 13.70 -9.02 8.01
N GLY A 41 13.04 -8.01 8.59
CA GLY A 41 13.60 -6.67 8.73
C GLY A 41 13.56 -5.82 7.45
N LEU A 42 12.77 -6.23 6.45
CA LEU A 42 12.69 -5.53 5.16
C LEU A 42 11.62 -4.42 5.18
N PRO A 43 11.78 -3.37 4.36
CA PRO A 43 10.73 -2.38 4.13
C PRO A 43 9.46 -3.02 3.55
N TYR A 44 8.30 -2.61 4.06
CA TYR A 44 7.02 -3.19 3.65
C TYR A 44 6.68 -2.95 2.18
N ASP A 45 7.07 -1.81 1.61
CA ASP A 45 6.83 -1.43 0.23
C ASP A 45 7.61 -2.34 -0.74
N VAL A 46 8.84 -2.69 -0.39
CA VAL A 46 9.66 -3.67 -1.14
C VAL A 46 9.00 -5.05 -1.15
N VAL A 47 8.30 -5.43 -0.08
CA VAL A 47 7.67 -6.74 0.06
C VAL A 47 6.25 -6.77 -0.50
N TYR A 48 5.43 -5.73 -0.33
CA TYR A 48 4.03 -5.76 -0.74
C TYR A 48 3.78 -5.14 -2.11
N GLN A 49 4.63 -4.23 -2.60
CA GLN A 49 4.44 -3.67 -3.94
C GLN A 49 5.08 -4.55 -5.02
N SER A 50 4.66 -5.80 -5.16
CA SER A 50 5.05 -6.66 -6.28
C SER A 50 3.89 -6.91 -7.24
N ARG A 51 4.20 -7.31 -8.47
CA ARG A 51 3.18 -7.63 -9.48
C ARG A 51 2.41 -8.90 -9.13
N PHE A 52 3.09 -9.88 -8.56
CA PHE A 52 2.44 -11.07 -8.02
C PHE A 52 1.45 -10.71 -6.91
N TYR A 53 1.86 -9.85 -5.98
CA TYR A 53 0.97 -9.39 -4.90
C TYR A 53 -0.24 -8.64 -5.43
N ASP A 54 -0.08 -7.73 -6.40
CA ASP A 54 -1.20 -7.02 -7.02
C ASP A 54 -2.15 -7.98 -7.77
N TRP A 55 -1.62 -8.91 -8.57
CA TRP A 55 -2.43 -9.96 -9.21
C TRP A 55 -3.21 -10.77 -8.17
N LEU A 56 -2.55 -11.11 -7.08
CA LEU A 56 -3.11 -11.88 -5.99
C LEU A 56 -4.22 -11.11 -5.26
N MET A 57 -4.02 -9.84 -4.92
CA MET A 57 -5.07 -8.99 -4.31
C MET A 57 -6.28 -8.81 -5.22
N ARG A 58 -6.09 -8.79 -6.54
CA ARG A 58 -7.19 -8.72 -7.51
C ARG A 58 -7.98 -10.03 -7.62
N THR A 59 -7.34 -11.16 -7.28
CA THR A 59 -7.94 -12.50 -7.40
C THR A 59 -8.64 -12.93 -6.10
N VAL A 60 -8.06 -12.59 -4.95
CA VAL A 60 -8.60 -12.97 -3.63
C VAL A 60 -9.80 -12.07 -3.26
N PRO A 61 -10.91 -12.64 -2.78
CA PRO A 61 -12.03 -11.86 -2.27
C PRO A 61 -11.62 -10.89 -1.16
N TRP A 62 -12.14 -9.66 -1.19
CA TRP A 62 -11.81 -8.61 -0.23
C TRP A 62 -12.07 -9.01 1.23
N SER A 63 -13.08 -9.83 1.52
CA SER A 63 -13.36 -10.31 2.89
C SER A 63 -12.17 -11.09 3.45
N ILE A 64 -11.71 -12.10 2.71
CA ILE A 64 -10.57 -12.96 3.05
C ILE A 64 -9.28 -12.14 3.16
N ALA A 65 -9.07 -11.23 2.20
CA ALA A 65 -7.89 -10.36 2.23
C ALA A 65 -7.89 -9.45 3.49
N ASN A 66 -9.04 -8.86 3.85
CA ASN A 66 -9.17 -8.08 5.07
C ASN A 66 -8.95 -8.94 6.33
N ASP A 67 -9.60 -10.11 6.43
CA ASP A 67 -9.43 -11.01 7.59
C ASP A 67 -7.97 -11.40 7.80
N PHE A 68 -7.27 -11.75 6.71
CA PHE A 68 -5.85 -12.08 6.78
C PHE A 68 -5.01 -10.89 7.28
N HIS A 69 -5.24 -9.70 6.71
CA HIS A 69 -4.46 -8.51 7.09
C HIS A 69 -4.76 -8.06 8.52
N GLU A 70 -6.03 -8.09 8.94
CA GLU A 70 -6.44 -7.78 10.32
C GLU A 70 -5.81 -8.78 11.29
N TRP A 71 -5.88 -10.08 10.99
CA TRP A 71 -5.19 -11.11 11.77
C TRP A 71 -3.70 -10.82 11.88
N ARG A 72 -3.04 -10.49 10.77
CA ARG A 72 -1.61 -10.18 10.74
C ARG A 72 -1.24 -8.92 11.53
N MET A 73 -2.09 -7.89 11.52
CA MET A 73 -1.90 -6.70 12.35
C MET A 73 -2.06 -7.03 13.83
N GLN A 74 -3.07 -7.83 14.18
CA GLN A 74 -3.30 -8.30 15.55
C GLN A 74 -2.12 -9.11 16.11
N GLN A 75 -1.42 -9.89 15.27
CA GLN A 75 -0.21 -10.61 15.72
C GLN A 75 0.91 -9.68 16.20
N ARG A 76 0.96 -8.43 15.73
CA ARG A 76 1.99 -7.46 16.15
C ARG A 76 1.54 -6.56 17.27
N THR A 77 0.29 -6.13 17.23
CA THR A 77 -0.28 -5.21 18.21
C THR A 77 -1.74 -5.58 18.34
N ASP A 78 -2.17 -5.94 19.54
CA ASP A 78 -3.58 -6.19 19.78
C ASP A 78 -4.33 -4.85 19.86
N HIS A 79 -4.93 -4.46 18.74
CA HIS A 79 -5.64 -3.19 18.61
C HIS A 79 -6.88 -3.11 19.52
N ASP A 80 -7.45 -4.26 19.91
CA ASP A 80 -8.57 -4.30 20.86
C ASP A 80 -8.06 -3.94 22.26
N LEU A 81 -6.97 -4.58 22.70
CA LEU A 81 -6.32 -4.29 23.98
C LEU A 81 -5.88 -2.82 24.07
N TYR A 82 -5.22 -2.30 23.02
CA TYR A 82 -4.73 -0.92 22.99
C TYR A 82 -5.83 0.12 22.65
N GLY A 83 -7.08 -0.29 22.44
CA GLY A 83 -8.19 0.63 22.10
C GLY A 83 -7.99 1.38 20.77
N LEU A 84 -7.23 0.79 19.85
CA LEU A 84 -6.94 1.33 18.52
C LEU A 84 -7.85 0.74 17.44
N ARG A 85 -8.57 -0.36 17.71
CA ARG A 85 -9.34 -1.05 16.68
C ARG A 85 -10.43 -0.15 16.09
N PRO A 86 -10.43 0.05 14.77
CA PRO A 86 -11.47 0.85 14.14
C PRO A 86 -12.71 0.03 13.75
N PRO A 87 -13.86 0.69 13.53
CA PRO A 87 -15.10 0.03 13.10
C PRO A 87 -15.10 -0.39 11.62
N HIS A 88 -14.08 0.00 10.84
CA HIS A 88 -13.94 -0.36 9.43
C HIS A 88 -12.86 -1.44 9.23
N ARG A 89 -12.91 -2.09 8.08
CA ARG A 89 -11.98 -3.15 7.67
C ARG A 89 -10.62 -2.58 7.26
N PHE A 90 -9.59 -3.42 7.27
CA PHE A 90 -8.20 -2.99 7.05
C PHE A 90 -7.99 -2.14 5.77
N PHE A 91 -8.48 -2.60 4.62
CA PHE A 91 -8.26 -1.93 3.34
C PHE A 91 -9.18 -0.73 3.05
N GLN A 92 -10.13 -0.44 3.94
CA GLN A 92 -11.07 0.68 3.77
C GLN A 92 -10.46 2.03 4.16
N GLN A 93 -9.26 2.02 4.76
CA GLN A 93 -8.50 3.21 5.10
C GLN A 93 -7.02 2.97 4.77
N HIS A 94 -6.29 4.04 4.46
CA HIS A 94 -4.84 3.98 4.58
C HIS A 94 -4.43 3.70 6.03
N PRO A 95 -3.71 2.60 6.29
CA PRO A 95 -3.27 2.30 7.65
C PRO A 95 -2.25 3.34 8.10
N ALA A 96 -2.25 3.64 9.40
CA ALA A 96 -1.31 4.59 9.98
C ALA A 96 0.02 3.89 10.23
N VAL A 97 1.12 4.43 9.72
CA VAL A 97 2.43 3.78 9.73
C VAL A 97 3.29 4.35 10.87
N ASN A 98 3.50 3.58 11.93
CA ASN A 98 4.40 3.94 13.02
C ASN A 98 4.97 2.69 13.71
N ASP A 99 6.29 2.70 13.97
CA ASP A 99 7.00 1.56 14.55
C ASP A 99 7.18 1.62 16.07
N ALA A 100 7.02 2.80 16.68
CA ALA A 100 7.35 3.05 18.08
C ALA A 100 6.12 3.17 18.99
N LEU A 101 4.96 3.53 18.43
CA LEU A 101 3.74 3.83 19.19
C LEU A 101 3.35 2.70 20.13
N THR A 102 3.32 1.45 19.65
CA THR A 102 2.92 0.30 20.48
C THR A 102 3.80 0.17 21.71
N ASN A 103 5.12 0.35 21.57
CA ASN A 103 6.05 0.24 22.70
C ASN A 103 5.81 1.35 23.73
N LEU A 104 5.49 2.56 23.28
CA LEU A 104 5.16 3.67 24.15
C LEU A 104 3.83 3.43 24.89
N LEU A 105 2.80 2.96 24.18
CA LEU A 105 1.52 2.62 24.78
C LEU A 105 1.64 1.48 25.81
N ALA A 106 2.52 0.51 25.56
CA ALA A 106 2.80 -0.57 26.51
C ALA A 106 3.50 -0.08 27.78
N SER A 107 4.28 1.00 27.69
CA SER A 107 5.07 1.54 28.81
C SER A 107 4.29 2.44 29.76
N GLY A 108 3.15 2.98 29.34
CA GLY A 108 2.37 3.90 30.17
C GLY A 108 0.95 4.03 29.65
N ARG A 109 0.00 3.44 30.37
CA ARG A 109 -1.42 3.67 30.15
C ARG A 109 -2.11 3.88 31.47
N ASP A 110 -2.53 5.11 31.71
CA ASP A 110 -3.65 5.37 32.62
C ASP A 110 -4.94 5.27 31.80
N ASP A 111 -5.91 4.49 32.28
CA ASP A 111 -7.20 4.33 31.61
C ASP A 111 -7.95 5.67 31.65
N ILE A 112 -8.31 6.24 30.50
CA ILE A 112 -9.05 7.51 30.41
C ILE A 112 -10.55 7.24 30.59
N ASN A 113 -11.23 8.06 31.39
CA ASN A 113 -12.68 8.06 31.59
C ASN A 113 -13.36 9.07 30.65
N TYR A 114 -13.04 10.36 30.78
CA TYR A 114 -13.54 11.41 29.90
C TYR A 114 -12.56 12.57 29.80
N ILE A 115 -12.77 13.42 28.80
CA ILE A 115 -11.96 14.59 28.51
C ILE A 115 -12.88 15.81 28.54
N ASP A 116 -12.50 16.80 29.34
CA ASP A 116 -13.15 18.12 29.43
C ASP A 116 -12.32 19.17 28.64
N GLU A 117 -12.73 20.44 28.63
CA GLU A 117 -12.05 21.51 27.87
C GLU A 117 -10.56 21.63 28.19
N TYR A 118 -10.17 21.43 29.46
CA TYR A 118 -8.79 21.63 29.93
C TYR A 118 -8.20 20.41 30.63
N CYS A 119 -8.95 19.33 30.81
CA CYS A 119 -8.55 18.24 31.70
C CYS A 119 -8.86 16.86 31.12
N VAL A 120 -7.94 15.91 31.30
CA VAL A 120 -8.14 14.48 31.04
C VAL A 120 -8.37 13.78 32.36
N TYR A 121 -9.53 13.15 32.52
CA TYR A 121 -9.88 12.39 33.71
C TYR A 121 -9.64 10.90 33.46
N THR A 122 -8.91 10.24 34.36
CA THR A 122 -8.70 8.79 34.31
C THR A 122 -9.81 8.04 35.05
N LYS A 123 -9.97 6.74 34.76
CA LYS A 123 -10.89 5.85 35.48
C LYS A 123 -10.52 5.71 36.95
N ASP A 124 -9.24 5.84 37.27
CA ASP A 124 -8.73 5.86 38.65
C ASP A 124 -8.94 7.19 39.37
N GLY A 125 -9.66 8.14 38.74
CA GLY A 125 -10.02 9.43 39.32
C GLY A 125 -8.93 10.49 39.27
N ARG A 126 -7.80 10.25 38.58
CA ARG A 126 -6.76 11.27 38.37
C ARG A 126 -7.21 12.27 37.33
N CYS A 127 -6.80 13.53 37.51
CA CYS A 127 -7.04 14.61 36.57
C CYS A 127 -5.70 15.14 36.06
N TYR A 128 -5.53 15.15 34.74
CA TYR A 128 -4.37 15.73 34.07
C TYR A 128 -4.79 16.99 33.33
N GLN A 129 -4.31 18.14 33.79
CA GLN A 129 -4.49 19.41 33.09
C GLN A 129 -3.74 19.39 31.75
N MET A 130 -4.37 19.90 30.71
CA MET A 130 -3.81 20.02 29.38
C MET A 130 -3.13 21.37 29.20
N ASP A 131 -1.82 21.33 28.96
CA ASP A 131 -1.05 22.55 28.68
C ASP A 131 -1.13 22.96 27.20
N VAL A 132 -1.18 21.97 26.29
CA VAL A 132 -1.11 22.19 24.84
C VAL A 132 -2.06 21.25 24.10
N ILE A 133 -2.83 21.80 23.16
CA ILE A 133 -3.67 21.04 22.22
C ILE A 133 -3.11 21.20 20.80
N ILE A 134 -2.80 20.08 20.14
CA ILE A 134 -2.28 20.04 18.77
C ILE A 134 -3.34 19.39 17.86
N LEU A 135 -3.81 20.14 16.87
CA LEU A 135 -4.83 19.69 15.92
C LEU A 135 -4.18 18.97 14.74
N CYS A 136 -4.18 17.63 14.77
CA CYS A 136 -3.69 16.77 13.70
C CYS A 136 -4.85 16.27 12.81
N THR A 137 -5.76 17.18 12.44
CA THR A 137 -7.04 16.86 11.80
C THR A 137 -6.92 16.62 10.29
N GLY A 138 -5.81 17.02 9.66
CA GLY A 138 -5.56 16.86 8.23
C GLY A 138 -5.44 18.22 7.53
N TYR A 139 -5.50 18.21 6.21
CA TYR A 139 -5.39 19.41 5.37
C TYR A 139 -6.52 19.45 4.35
N SER A 140 -6.87 20.65 3.91
CA SER A 140 -7.64 20.89 2.69
C SER A 140 -6.73 21.40 1.58
N PHE A 141 -7.20 21.36 0.34
CA PHE A 141 -6.47 21.91 -0.80
C PHE A 141 -7.38 22.76 -1.70
N GLY A 142 -6.75 23.67 -2.45
CA GLY A 142 -7.45 24.55 -3.38
C GLY A 142 -6.47 25.22 -4.34
N PHE A 143 -7.01 25.86 -5.37
CA PHE A 143 -6.23 26.47 -6.44
C PHE A 143 -6.54 27.97 -6.59
N PRO A 144 -6.20 28.81 -5.58
CA PRO A 144 -6.58 30.24 -5.58
C PRO A 144 -5.91 31.06 -6.69
N PHE A 145 -4.83 30.55 -7.27
CA PHE A 145 -4.06 31.20 -8.33
C PHE A 145 -4.59 30.91 -9.74
N ILE A 146 -5.50 29.94 -9.92
CA ILE A 146 -6.03 29.56 -11.24
C ILE A 146 -7.17 30.51 -11.63
N LYS A 147 -7.06 31.11 -12.81
CA LYS A 147 -8.08 32.00 -13.40
C LYS A 147 -8.65 31.39 -14.70
N PRO A 148 -9.97 31.54 -14.98
CA PRO A 148 -10.98 32.13 -14.10
C PRO A 148 -11.19 31.30 -12.83
N SER A 149 -11.61 31.96 -11.74
CA SER A 149 -11.92 31.28 -10.48
C SER A 149 -12.96 30.19 -10.71
N GLY A 150 -12.71 28.98 -10.19
CA GLY A 150 -13.59 27.83 -10.39
C GLY A 150 -13.31 26.98 -11.62
N LEU A 151 -12.21 27.24 -12.36
CA LEU A 151 -11.77 26.36 -13.46
C LEU A 151 -11.48 24.92 -12.99
N ILE A 152 -11.00 24.79 -11.75
CA ILE A 152 -10.86 23.52 -11.04
C ILE A 152 -11.63 23.66 -9.72
N PRO A 153 -12.93 23.36 -9.70
CA PRO A 153 -13.72 23.47 -8.48
C PRO A 153 -13.30 22.38 -7.50
N VAL A 154 -13.02 22.78 -6.26
CA VAL A 154 -12.77 21.87 -5.13
C VAL A 154 -13.89 22.09 -4.12
N THR A 155 -14.57 21.03 -3.71
CA THR A 155 -15.63 21.12 -2.69
C THR A 155 -15.04 21.30 -1.29
N GLU A 156 -15.87 21.69 -0.32
CA GLU A 156 -15.48 21.79 1.09
C GLU A 156 -14.93 20.46 1.65
N ASP A 157 -15.43 19.33 1.13
CA ASP A 157 -14.99 17.98 1.47
C ASP A 157 -13.78 17.50 0.65
N ASN A 158 -12.99 18.40 0.06
CA ASN A 158 -11.80 18.07 -0.75
C ASN A 158 -12.10 17.22 -1.99
N GLN A 159 -13.32 17.25 -2.54
CA GLN A 159 -13.62 16.55 -3.80
C GLN A 159 -13.23 17.41 -4.99
N VAL A 160 -12.63 16.79 -6.00
CA VAL A 160 -12.24 17.46 -7.25
C VAL A 160 -12.52 16.55 -8.44
N ASP A 161 -13.02 17.13 -9.52
CA ASP A 161 -13.28 16.42 -10.77
C ASP A 161 -12.11 16.61 -11.73
N LEU A 162 -11.24 15.59 -11.79
CA LEU A 162 -10.10 15.55 -12.70
C LEU A 162 -10.04 14.21 -13.43
N TYR A 163 -9.99 14.26 -14.76
CA TYR A 163 -9.75 13.11 -15.61
C TYR A 163 -8.38 12.50 -15.28
N LYS A 164 -8.40 11.22 -14.88
CA LYS A 164 -7.25 10.49 -14.32
C LYS A 164 -6.54 11.20 -13.16
N LEU A 165 -7.23 12.06 -12.40
CA LEU A 165 -6.66 12.92 -11.35
C LEU A 165 -5.59 13.91 -11.85
N ILE A 166 -5.68 14.31 -13.13
CA ILE A 166 -4.68 15.15 -13.78
C ILE A 166 -5.34 16.31 -14.55
N LEU A 167 -6.27 16.01 -15.46
CA LEU A 167 -6.79 17.00 -16.42
C LEU A 167 -8.20 17.47 -16.00
N PRO A 168 -8.47 18.78 -15.93
CA PRO A 168 -9.85 19.24 -15.75
C PRO A 168 -10.69 18.88 -16.99
N PRO A 169 -11.92 18.35 -16.82
CA PRO A 169 -12.74 17.89 -17.94
C PRO A 169 -13.30 19.04 -18.80
N SER A 170 -13.29 20.27 -18.28
CA SER A 170 -13.89 21.41 -18.97
C SER A 170 -13.08 21.83 -20.21
N PRO A 171 -13.72 22.07 -21.37
CA PRO A 171 -13.06 22.55 -22.58
C PRO A 171 -12.32 23.88 -22.40
N SER A 172 -12.75 24.73 -21.46
CA SER A 172 -12.08 26.00 -21.14
C SER A 172 -10.74 25.82 -20.41
N ALA A 173 -10.47 24.63 -19.88
CA ALA A 173 -9.24 24.27 -19.18
C ALA A 173 -8.25 23.50 -20.07
N LYS A 174 -8.46 23.46 -21.40
CA LYS A 174 -7.55 22.78 -22.33
C LYS A 174 -6.13 23.32 -22.20
N GLY A 175 -5.17 22.40 -22.02
CA GLY A 175 -3.75 22.72 -21.82
C GLY A 175 -3.34 22.89 -20.36
N LEU A 176 -4.27 22.81 -19.41
CA LEU A 176 -3.99 22.79 -17.97
C LEU A 176 -3.92 21.34 -17.46
N ALA A 177 -2.92 21.05 -16.61
CA ALA A 177 -2.79 19.78 -15.92
C ALA A 177 -2.36 20.00 -14.47
N VAL A 178 -2.91 19.19 -13.58
CA VAL A 178 -2.52 19.12 -12.16
C VAL A 178 -1.68 17.86 -11.97
N ILE A 179 -0.46 18.03 -11.46
CA ILE A 179 0.47 16.93 -11.22
C ILE A 179 0.65 16.75 -9.72
N GLY A 180 0.63 15.50 -9.26
CA GLY A 180 0.85 15.13 -7.86
C GLY A 180 -0.38 15.24 -6.96
N LEU A 181 -1.55 15.63 -7.47
CA LEU A 181 -2.80 15.65 -6.69
C LEU A 181 -3.41 14.25 -6.56
N VAL A 182 -2.70 13.37 -5.86
CA VAL A 182 -3.06 11.98 -5.63
C VAL A 182 -2.60 11.55 -4.24
N GLN A 183 -3.32 10.61 -3.64
CA GLN A 183 -2.94 9.97 -2.38
C GLN A 183 -2.81 8.45 -2.56
N PRO A 184 -1.62 7.96 -2.95
CA PRO A 184 -1.43 6.55 -3.26
C PRO A 184 -1.18 5.69 -2.01
N ILE A 185 -1.50 4.40 -2.10
CA ILE A 185 -0.80 3.37 -1.30
C ILE A 185 0.58 3.13 -1.93
N GLY A 186 1.49 4.09 -1.75
CA GLY A 186 2.84 4.06 -2.32
C GLY A 186 3.50 5.44 -2.36
N SER A 187 4.49 5.60 -3.22
CA SER A 187 5.21 6.88 -3.36
C SER A 187 4.55 7.78 -4.41
N VAL A 188 4.36 9.06 -4.06
CA VAL A 188 3.80 10.09 -4.96
C VAL A 188 4.82 10.49 -6.04
N SER A 189 6.11 10.53 -5.73
CA SER A 189 7.15 10.98 -6.66
C SER A 189 7.17 10.24 -8.01
N PRO A 190 7.19 8.89 -8.07
CA PRO A 190 7.11 8.17 -9.34
C PRO A 190 5.76 8.34 -10.04
N ILE A 191 4.67 8.54 -9.29
CA ILE A 191 3.39 8.86 -9.88
C ILE A 191 3.44 10.22 -10.57
N ALA A 192 3.91 11.27 -9.89
CA ALA A 192 4.03 12.60 -10.46
C ALA A 192 4.93 12.61 -11.72
N GLU A 193 6.02 11.83 -11.72
CA GLU A 193 6.85 11.63 -12.91
C GLU A 193 6.07 10.99 -14.07
N MET A 194 5.31 9.93 -13.79
CA MET A 194 4.48 9.25 -14.79
C MET A 194 3.36 10.16 -15.32
N GLN A 195 2.69 10.91 -14.44
CA GLN A 195 1.69 11.91 -14.81
C GLN A 195 2.29 12.97 -15.75
N ALA A 196 3.49 13.48 -15.42
CA ALA A 196 4.19 14.44 -16.26
C ALA A 196 4.58 13.85 -17.63
N ARG A 197 5.04 12.60 -17.69
CA ARG A 197 5.31 11.91 -18.96
C ARG A 197 4.06 11.76 -19.81
N TRP A 198 2.93 11.42 -19.20
CA TRP A 198 1.67 11.30 -19.92
C TRP A 198 1.20 12.65 -20.46
N VAL A 199 1.20 13.69 -19.62
CA VAL A 199 0.79 15.05 -20.02
C VAL A 199 1.66 15.60 -21.14
N THR A 200 2.99 15.49 -21.02
CA THR A 200 3.90 15.93 -22.09
C THR A 200 3.69 15.14 -23.38
N SER A 201 3.39 13.84 -23.31
CA SER A 201 3.06 13.04 -24.50
C SER A 201 1.77 13.50 -25.18
N ILE A 202 0.76 13.92 -24.42
CA ILE A 202 -0.49 14.48 -24.95
C ILE A 202 -0.22 15.83 -25.62
N LEU A 203 0.55 16.70 -24.97
CA LEU A 203 0.92 18.00 -25.51
C LEU A 203 1.68 17.86 -26.84
N ALA A 204 2.60 16.89 -26.93
CA ALA A 204 3.36 16.61 -28.14
C ALA A 204 2.51 16.01 -29.28
N LYS A 205 1.55 15.13 -28.97
CA LYS A 205 0.61 14.54 -29.95
C LYS A 205 -0.48 15.51 -30.39
N GLY A 206 -0.72 16.55 -29.59
CA GLY A 206 -1.83 17.50 -29.76
C GLY A 206 -3.04 17.13 -28.90
N LEU A 207 -3.69 18.16 -28.34
CA LEU A 207 -4.80 18.00 -27.38
C LEU A 207 -6.05 17.29 -27.95
N ASN A 208 -6.14 17.16 -29.27
CA ASN A 208 -7.25 16.46 -29.94
C ASN A 208 -7.22 14.94 -29.74
N SER A 209 -6.13 14.38 -29.18
CA SER A 209 -6.06 12.97 -28.81
C SER A 209 -6.82 12.63 -27.52
N LEU A 210 -7.29 13.63 -26.78
CA LEU A 210 -8.02 13.44 -25.53
C LEU A 210 -9.50 13.06 -25.80
N PRO A 211 -10.11 12.25 -24.92
CA PRO A 211 -11.55 12.00 -24.98
C PRO A 211 -12.35 13.30 -24.84
N ASN A 212 -13.61 13.29 -25.27
CA ASN A 212 -14.48 14.46 -25.10
C ASN A 212 -14.88 14.64 -23.62
N GLU A 213 -15.44 15.81 -23.29
CA GLU A 213 -15.82 16.16 -21.91
C GLU A 213 -16.76 15.12 -21.28
N THR A 214 -17.75 14.63 -22.03
CA THR A 214 -18.72 13.64 -21.54
C THR A 214 -18.01 12.34 -21.13
N GLN A 215 -17.15 11.81 -21.98
CA GLN A 215 -16.34 10.61 -21.70
C GLN A 215 -15.42 10.81 -20.49
N MET A 216 -14.80 12.00 -20.37
CA MET A 216 -13.99 12.32 -19.20
C MET A 216 -14.80 12.30 -17.92
N ARG A 217 -16.00 12.90 -17.93
CA ARG A 217 -16.90 12.96 -16.77
C ARG A 217 -17.44 11.57 -16.39
N GLU A 218 -17.75 10.73 -17.37
CA GLU A 218 -18.14 9.34 -17.14
C GLU A 218 -17.01 8.55 -16.45
N GLU A 219 -15.75 8.69 -16.91
CA GLU A 219 -14.61 8.03 -16.26
C GLU A 219 -14.37 8.56 -14.84
N ILE A 220 -14.53 9.87 -14.61
CA ILE A 220 -14.43 10.49 -13.27
C ILE A 220 -15.50 9.90 -12.35
N ALA A 221 -16.75 9.85 -12.78
CA ALA A 221 -17.86 9.30 -12.01
C ALA A 221 -17.64 7.81 -11.69
N TYR A 222 -17.21 7.03 -12.67
CA TYR A 222 -16.86 5.62 -12.49
C TYR A 222 -15.74 5.42 -11.47
N ARG A 223 -14.67 6.22 -11.56
CA ARG A 223 -13.54 6.16 -10.62
C ARG A 223 -13.97 6.56 -9.20
N ARG A 224 -14.81 7.59 -9.06
CA ARG A 224 -15.38 8.02 -7.77
C ARG A 224 -16.22 6.91 -7.13
N GLU A 225 -17.11 6.28 -7.89
CA GLU A 225 -17.94 5.19 -7.35
C GLU A 225 -17.08 3.96 -6.96
N ARG A 226 -16.05 3.63 -7.75
CA ARG A 226 -15.09 2.59 -7.36
C ARG A 226 -14.36 2.91 -6.07
N MET A 227 -13.92 4.15 -5.90
CA MET A 227 -13.27 4.61 -4.67
C MET A 227 -14.21 4.53 -3.47
N ARG A 228 -15.46 4.99 -3.62
CA ARG A 228 -16.50 4.97 -2.58
C ARG A 228 -16.84 3.55 -2.10
N ARG A 229 -16.75 2.55 -2.99
CA ARG A 229 -16.92 1.13 -2.62
C ARG A 229 -15.74 0.57 -1.84
N GLN A 230 -14.54 1.09 -2.09
CA GLN A 230 -13.31 0.56 -1.52
C GLN A 230 -12.93 1.25 -0.21
N TYR A 231 -13.07 2.56 -0.12
CA TYR A 231 -12.69 3.39 1.03
C TYR A 231 -13.94 3.91 1.74
N PHE A 232 -13.86 4.08 3.06
CA PHE A 232 -14.96 4.70 3.79
C PHE A 232 -15.05 6.21 3.48
N GLU A 233 -16.25 6.74 3.56
CA GLU A 233 -16.55 8.14 3.23
C GLU A 233 -15.92 9.12 4.25
N SER A 234 -15.02 9.97 3.75
CA SER A 234 -14.35 11.02 4.50
C SER A 234 -13.74 12.04 3.55
N ALA A 235 -13.65 13.31 3.99
CA ALA A 235 -12.90 14.36 3.30
C ALA A 235 -11.39 14.06 3.15
N LYS A 236 -10.88 13.02 3.84
CA LYS A 236 -9.52 12.49 3.67
C LYS A 236 -9.42 11.50 2.51
N HIS A 237 -10.56 10.96 2.06
CA HIS A 237 -10.63 9.88 1.08
C HIS A 237 -11.25 10.30 -0.25
N THR A 238 -10.66 11.31 -0.89
CA THR A 238 -11.18 11.86 -2.16
C THR A 238 -10.28 11.64 -3.38
N ILE A 239 -8.99 11.33 -3.19
CA ILE A 239 -7.98 11.27 -4.26
C ILE A 239 -7.11 10.00 -4.18
N GLN A 240 -7.68 8.90 -3.67
CA GLN A 240 -6.96 7.66 -3.41
C GLN A 240 -6.71 6.86 -4.67
N VAL A 241 -5.48 6.37 -4.81
CA VAL A 241 -5.11 5.47 -5.90
C VAL A 241 -4.30 4.28 -5.39
N GLN A 242 -4.51 3.14 -6.05
CA GLN A 242 -3.61 2.01 -5.89
C GLN A 242 -2.41 2.22 -6.82
N TYR A 243 -1.19 2.11 -6.28
CA TYR A 243 0.04 2.49 -6.98
C TYR A 243 0.24 1.73 -8.31
N LEU A 244 0.22 0.39 -8.30
CA LEU A 244 0.44 -0.43 -9.50
C LEU A 244 -0.62 -0.22 -10.59
N PRO A 245 -1.93 -0.36 -10.31
CA PRO A 245 -2.97 -0.15 -11.33
C PRO A 245 -2.89 1.23 -11.98
N TYR A 246 -2.67 2.28 -11.18
CA TYR A 246 -2.62 3.65 -11.70
C TYR A 246 -1.36 3.91 -12.55
N MET A 247 -0.20 3.40 -12.13
CA MET A 247 1.03 3.50 -12.91
C MET A 247 0.93 2.72 -14.23
N ASP A 248 0.36 1.51 -14.21
CA ASP A 248 0.17 0.70 -15.42
C ASP A 248 -0.85 1.35 -16.37
N GLU A 249 -1.92 1.96 -15.84
CA GLU A 249 -2.92 2.72 -16.62
C GLU A 249 -2.27 3.86 -17.41
N LEU A 250 -1.45 4.68 -16.75
CA LEU A 250 -0.74 5.79 -17.42
C LEU A 250 0.36 5.28 -18.35
N ALA A 251 1.05 4.20 -17.98
CA ALA A 251 2.10 3.62 -18.81
C ALA A 251 1.54 3.06 -20.13
N GLU A 252 0.32 2.52 -20.13
CA GLU A 252 -0.36 2.05 -21.33
C GLU A 252 -0.64 3.19 -22.31
N GLN A 253 -1.08 4.36 -21.80
CA GLN A 253 -1.34 5.54 -22.62
C GLN A 253 -0.06 6.09 -23.30
N ILE A 254 1.08 5.96 -22.61
CA ILE A 254 2.38 6.40 -23.12
C ILE A 254 3.02 5.33 -24.02
N GLY A 255 2.66 4.06 -23.86
CA GLY A 255 3.32 2.91 -24.49
C GLY A 255 4.60 2.48 -23.78
N CYS A 256 4.74 2.78 -22.48
CA CYS A 256 5.88 2.35 -21.64
C CYS A 256 5.48 1.29 -20.59
N SER A 257 4.36 0.59 -20.81
CA SER A 257 3.95 -0.53 -19.97
C SER A 257 5.10 -1.52 -19.79
N PRO A 258 5.18 -2.22 -18.65
CA PRO A 258 6.17 -3.27 -18.44
C PRO A 258 6.11 -4.32 -19.57
N PRO A 259 7.26 -4.92 -19.92
CA PRO A 259 7.28 -5.96 -20.94
C PRO A 259 6.46 -7.17 -20.50
N ASN A 260 5.91 -7.89 -21.49
CA ASN A 260 5.05 -9.04 -21.22
C ASN A 260 5.85 -10.14 -20.49
N ILE A 261 5.54 -10.33 -19.21
CA ILE A 261 6.25 -11.25 -18.31
C ILE A 261 6.21 -12.68 -18.86
N LYS A 262 5.10 -13.14 -19.46
CA LYS A 262 5.00 -14.49 -20.04
C LYS A 262 5.99 -14.68 -21.19
N LYS A 263 6.16 -13.66 -22.05
CA LYS A 263 7.13 -13.71 -23.15
C LYS A 263 8.57 -13.73 -22.65
N ILE A 264 8.88 -12.96 -21.61
CA ILE A 264 10.21 -12.95 -20.99
C ILE A 264 10.47 -14.26 -20.25
N LEU A 265 9.48 -14.84 -19.59
CA LEU A 265 9.65 -16.09 -18.82
C LEU A 265 10.25 -17.22 -19.65
N TRP A 266 9.85 -17.33 -20.92
CA TRP A 266 10.40 -18.32 -21.86
C TRP A 266 11.83 -18.02 -22.33
N LYS A 267 12.24 -16.75 -22.37
CA LYS A 267 13.58 -16.35 -22.85
C LYS A 267 14.58 -16.22 -21.70
N GLU A 268 14.16 -15.62 -20.60
CA GLU A 268 14.99 -15.14 -19.49
C GLU A 268 14.23 -15.31 -18.15
N PRO A 269 14.13 -16.54 -17.64
CA PRO A 269 13.26 -16.86 -16.49
C PRO A 269 13.67 -16.12 -15.22
N SER A 270 14.97 -15.93 -14.98
CA SER A 270 15.47 -15.19 -13.81
C SER A 270 14.95 -13.74 -13.78
N PHE A 271 15.02 -13.04 -14.91
CA PHE A 271 14.56 -11.66 -15.02
C PHE A 271 13.03 -11.58 -14.99
N ALA A 272 12.32 -12.54 -15.58
CA ALA A 272 10.86 -12.61 -15.48
C ALA A 272 10.37 -12.81 -14.03
N LEU A 273 11.00 -13.71 -13.28
CA LEU A 273 10.71 -13.92 -11.86
C LEU A 273 11.03 -12.67 -11.04
N ARG A 274 12.10 -11.95 -11.39
CA ARG A 274 12.45 -10.65 -10.79
C ARG A 274 11.36 -9.61 -11.00
N LEU A 275 10.77 -9.52 -12.19
CA LEU A 275 9.67 -8.58 -12.48
C LEU A 275 8.34 -9.01 -11.84
N LEU A 276 8.11 -10.31 -11.69
CA LEU A 276 6.86 -10.85 -11.15
C LEU A 276 6.82 -10.78 -9.62
N PHE A 277 7.83 -11.36 -8.96
CA PHE A 277 7.90 -11.47 -7.50
C PHE A 277 8.70 -10.35 -6.84
N GLY A 278 9.49 -9.62 -7.61
CA GLY A 278 10.28 -8.50 -7.11
C GLY A 278 9.46 -7.24 -6.82
N PRO A 279 10.06 -6.29 -6.07
CA PRO A 279 9.46 -4.97 -5.88
C PRO A 279 9.26 -4.29 -7.24
N ASN A 280 8.06 -3.76 -7.45
CA ASN A 280 7.69 -2.99 -8.62
C ASN A 280 8.25 -1.57 -8.52
N VAL A 281 9.56 -1.49 -8.72
CA VAL A 281 10.31 -0.23 -8.72
C VAL A 281 9.97 0.61 -9.96
N PRO A 282 10.00 1.96 -9.87
CA PRO A 282 9.66 2.85 -10.98
C PRO A 282 10.49 2.62 -12.24
N TYR A 283 11.72 2.12 -12.09
CA TYR A 283 12.63 1.81 -13.21
C TYR A 283 12.04 0.83 -14.23
N ILE A 284 11.05 0.01 -13.84
CA ILE A 284 10.37 -0.93 -14.74
C ILE A 284 9.70 -0.19 -15.91
N TYR A 285 9.15 1.00 -15.67
CA TYR A 285 8.51 1.85 -16.68
C TYR A 285 9.50 2.60 -17.59
N ARG A 286 10.80 2.25 -17.51
CA ARG A 286 11.89 2.73 -18.37
C ARG A 286 12.54 1.61 -19.18
N LEU A 287 12.02 0.39 -19.09
CA LEU A 287 12.52 -0.76 -19.87
C LEU A 287 12.15 -0.70 -21.35
N GLN A 288 10.98 -0.13 -21.67
CA GLN A 288 10.48 0.00 -23.04
C GLN A 288 9.62 1.26 -23.20
N GLY A 289 9.27 1.58 -24.44
CA GLY A 289 8.51 2.79 -24.78
C GLY A 289 9.39 4.03 -24.92
N PRO A 290 8.81 5.24 -24.88
CA PRO A 290 9.58 6.48 -25.00
C PRO A 290 10.43 6.75 -23.75
N ASN A 291 11.59 7.38 -23.96
CA ASN A 291 12.54 7.75 -22.91
C ASN A 291 13.04 6.54 -22.09
N THR A 292 13.43 5.46 -22.76
CA THR A 292 14.06 4.30 -22.11
C THR A 292 15.35 4.67 -21.42
N TRP A 293 15.73 3.87 -20.41
CA TRP A 293 17.00 4.01 -19.73
C TRP A 293 17.81 2.72 -19.87
N ALA A 294 18.99 2.82 -20.49
CA ALA A 294 19.83 1.66 -20.80
C ALA A 294 20.19 0.82 -19.55
N ASP A 295 20.43 1.47 -18.41
CA ASP A 295 20.78 0.80 -17.16
C ASP A 295 19.57 0.31 -16.36
N ALA A 296 18.33 0.55 -16.81
CA ALA A 296 17.12 0.20 -16.05
C ALA A 296 17.13 -1.27 -15.61
N ARG A 297 17.50 -2.18 -16.52
CA ARG A 297 17.61 -3.61 -16.23
C ARG A 297 18.60 -3.91 -15.10
N LYS A 298 19.85 -3.47 -15.26
CA LYS A 298 20.93 -3.64 -14.28
C LYS A 298 20.51 -3.10 -12.91
N VAL A 299 19.82 -1.96 -12.90
CA VAL A 299 19.36 -1.31 -11.68
C VAL A 299 18.21 -2.09 -11.03
N ILE A 300 17.28 -2.68 -11.79
CA ILE A 300 16.21 -3.55 -11.27
C ILE A 300 16.78 -4.84 -10.64
N GLU A 301 17.74 -5.47 -11.31
CA GLU A 301 18.44 -6.66 -10.82
C GLU A 301 19.20 -6.35 -9.53
N GLY A 302 19.83 -5.17 -9.43
CA GLY A 302 20.58 -4.72 -8.26
C GLY A 302 19.75 -4.21 -7.07
N VAL A 303 18.41 -4.12 -7.16
CA VAL A 303 17.57 -3.61 -6.06
C VAL A 303 17.76 -4.36 -4.74
N PRO A 304 17.79 -5.71 -4.68
CA PRO A 304 17.94 -6.43 -3.40
C PRO A 304 19.26 -6.09 -2.72
N TYR A 305 20.31 -5.91 -3.51
CA TYR A 305 21.60 -5.47 -3.01
C TYR A 305 21.49 -4.06 -2.44
N ARG A 306 20.98 -3.08 -3.20
CA ARG A 306 20.85 -1.69 -2.72
C ARG A 306 19.98 -1.52 -1.48
N VAL A 307 18.94 -2.35 -1.32
CA VAL A 307 18.10 -2.35 -0.11
C VAL A 307 18.86 -2.95 1.09
N LYS A 308 19.64 -4.02 0.89
CA LYS A 308 20.34 -4.73 1.98
C LYS A 308 21.68 -4.08 2.37
N THR A 309 22.38 -3.44 1.43
CA THR A 309 23.69 -2.82 1.66
C THR A 309 23.70 -1.81 2.82
N PRO A 310 22.80 -0.81 2.91
CA PRO A 310 22.82 0.14 4.02
C PRO A 310 22.46 -0.50 5.36
N LEU A 311 21.71 -1.62 5.36
CA LEU A 311 21.36 -2.37 6.56
C LEU A 311 22.54 -3.20 7.09
N LYS A 312 23.46 -3.63 6.21
CA LYS A 312 24.59 -4.49 6.54
C LYS A 312 25.82 -3.67 6.95
N GLN A 313 25.76 -3.04 8.11
CA GLN A 313 26.87 -2.23 8.65
C GLN A 313 28.04 -3.07 9.20
N ARG A 314 27.78 -4.31 9.64
CA ARG A 314 28.82 -5.21 10.16
C ARG A 314 29.05 -6.37 9.21
N PHE A 315 30.24 -6.40 8.59
CA PHE A 315 30.71 -7.59 7.89
C PHE A 315 31.18 -8.61 8.92
N ARG A 316 30.44 -9.72 9.05
CA ARG A 316 30.95 -10.89 9.78
C ARG A 316 32.16 -11.42 9.01
N ILE A 317 33.37 -11.20 9.54
CA ILE A 317 34.53 -12.03 9.18
C ILE A 317 34.24 -13.39 9.79
N ALA A 318 33.86 -14.36 8.96
CA ALA A 318 33.56 -15.72 9.41
C ALA A 318 34.85 -16.42 9.86
N LYS A 319 35.34 -16.12 11.08
CA LYS A 319 36.49 -16.81 11.68
C LYS A 319 36.10 -18.07 12.45
N ASN A 320 34.83 -18.24 12.86
CA ASN A 320 34.40 -19.37 13.69
C ASN A 320 33.37 -20.28 13.00
N ARG A 321 33.65 -21.59 12.96
CA ARG A 321 32.75 -22.67 12.46
C ARG A 321 31.34 -22.61 13.08
N ASN A 322 31.22 -22.14 14.33
CA ASN A 322 29.96 -22.11 15.09
C ASN A 322 29.00 -20.96 14.72
N THR A 323 29.35 -20.10 13.75
CA THR A 323 28.52 -18.92 13.39
C THR A 323 27.88 -18.99 12.00
N LYS A 324 28.07 -20.10 11.27
CA LYS A 324 27.23 -20.40 10.11
C LYS A 324 25.81 -20.62 10.64
N LYS A 325 24.79 -20.01 10.03
CA LYS A 325 23.39 -20.45 10.21
C LYS A 325 23.42 -21.98 10.11
N GLY A 326 22.90 -22.68 11.11
CA GLY A 326 23.02 -24.12 11.17
C GLY A 326 22.51 -24.71 9.86
N LEU A 327 23.21 -25.69 9.30
CA LEU A 327 22.69 -26.50 8.19
C LEU A 327 21.28 -27.00 8.54
N ALA A 328 21.04 -27.29 9.82
CA ALA A 328 19.75 -27.63 10.41
C ALA A 328 18.69 -26.52 10.26
N ASP A 329 18.97 -25.24 10.52
CA ASP A 329 17.99 -24.16 10.37
C ASP A 329 17.61 -23.96 8.90
N SER A 330 18.60 -23.96 8.00
CA SER A 330 18.35 -23.88 6.57
C SER A 330 17.64 -25.12 6.02
N PHE A 331 17.96 -26.29 6.57
CA PHE A 331 17.31 -27.55 6.21
C PHE A 331 15.91 -27.64 6.78
N PHE A 332 15.64 -27.08 7.96
CA PHE A 332 14.33 -27.02 8.59
C PHE A 332 13.42 -26.06 7.81
N ASP A 333 13.86 -24.84 7.53
CA ASP A 333 13.12 -23.89 6.68
C ASP A 333 12.82 -24.51 5.30
N TYR A 334 13.83 -25.13 4.67
CA TYR A 334 13.67 -25.79 3.37
C TYR A 334 12.73 -27.01 3.42
N SER A 335 12.89 -27.89 4.42
CA SER A 335 12.10 -29.11 4.57
C SER A 335 10.67 -28.80 4.97
N MET A 336 10.44 -27.84 5.86
CA MET A 336 9.11 -27.37 6.24
C MET A 336 8.37 -26.81 5.02
N THR A 337 9.05 -26.00 4.20
CA THR A 337 8.50 -25.46 2.95
C THR A 337 8.16 -26.58 1.95
N LYS A 338 9.02 -27.60 1.82
CA LYS A 338 8.78 -28.77 0.95
C LYS A 338 7.67 -29.68 1.46
N CYS A 339 7.57 -29.89 2.77
CA CYS A 339 6.52 -30.67 3.40
C CYS A 339 5.15 -29.98 3.25
N LEU A 340 5.08 -28.67 3.46
CA LEU A 340 3.86 -27.89 3.22
C LEU A 340 3.45 -27.92 1.75
N ALA A 341 4.41 -27.77 0.82
CA ALA A 341 4.14 -27.88 -0.61
C ALA A 341 3.69 -29.30 -1.02
N LEU A 342 4.28 -30.35 -0.45
CA LEU A 342 3.88 -31.74 -0.70
C LEU A 342 2.47 -32.01 -0.18
N TYR A 343 2.18 -31.60 1.05
CA TYR A 343 0.85 -31.73 1.67
C TYR A 343 -0.20 -30.98 0.85
N PHE A 344 0.15 -29.80 0.34
CA PHE A 344 -0.68 -29.03 -0.57
C PHE A 344 -0.97 -29.76 -1.90
N THR A 345 0.06 -30.36 -2.50
CA THR A 345 -0.09 -31.11 -3.76
C THR A 345 -1.01 -32.33 -3.58
N ILE A 346 -0.89 -33.00 -2.43
CA ILE A 346 -1.73 -34.15 -2.07
C ILE A 346 -3.18 -33.73 -1.83
N ILE A 347 -3.43 -32.70 -1.02
CA ILE A 347 -4.78 -32.18 -0.76
C ILE A 347 -5.45 -31.74 -2.06
N PHE A 348 -4.72 -31.01 -2.91
CA PHE A 348 -5.23 -30.54 -4.19
C PHE A 348 -5.54 -31.70 -5.15
N GLY A 349 -4.62 -32.66 -5.28
CA GLY A 349 -4.82 -33.85 -6.12
C GLY A 349 -5.99 -34.72 -5.66
N VAL A 350 -6.13 -34.92 -4.34
CA VAL A 350 -7.24 -35.66 -3.74
C VAL A 350 -8.56 -34.90 -3.91
N GLY A 351 -8.57 -33.57 -3.76
CA GLY A 351 -9.76 -32.75 -4.01
C GLY A 351 -10.23 -32.80 -5.46
N VAL A 352 -9.32 -32.75 -6.43
CA VAL A 352 -9.65 -32.89 -7.86
C VAL A 352 -10.17 -34.31 -8.17
N TRP A 353 -9.58 -35.34 -7.57
CA TRP A 353 -9.99 -36.73 -7.78
C TRP A 353 -11.36 -37.05 -7.16
N LEU A 354 -11.65 -36.57 -5.95
CA LEU A 354 -12.90 -36.84 -5.24
C LEU A 354 -14.10 -36.07 -5.81
N PHE A 355 -13.89 -34.88 -6.35
CA PHE A 355 -14.98 -33.98 -6.76
C PHE A 355 -15.04 -33.70 -8.27
N GLY A 356 -14.19 -34.37 -9.05
CA GLY A 356 -14.14 -34.28 -10.51
C GLY A 356 -15.30 -34.98 -11.20
N ASN A 357 -16.52 -34.46 -11.06
CA ASN A 357 -17.67 -34.84 -11.89
C ASN A 357 -18.21 -33.61 -12.63
N GLN A 358 -18.68 -33.79 -13.88
CA GLN A 358 -18.76 -32.71 -14.89
C GLN A 358 -19.62 -31.49 -14.51
N THR A 359 -20.59 -31.63 -13.59
CA THR A 359 -21.47 -30.53 -13.15
C THR A 359 -20.92 -29.71 -11.98
N PHE A 360 -20.01 -30.27 -11.17
CA PHE A 360 -19.35 -29.59 -10.04
C PHE A 360 -18.08 -28.83 -10.46
N SER A 361 -17.64 -29.01 -11.71
CA SER A 361 -16.39 -28.50 -12.25
C SER A 361 -16.20 -26.99 -12.07
N PHE A 362 -17.24 -26.17 -12.25
CA PHE A 362 -17.09 -24.71 -12.22
C PHE A 362 -16.91 -24.14 -10.81
N ILE A 363 -17.68 -24.65 -9.84
CA ILE A 363 -17.56 -24.28 -8.43
C ILE A 363 -16.23 -24.80 -7.89
N LEU A 364 -15.86 -26.05 -8.23
CA LEU A 364 -14.60 -26.64 -7.81
C LEU A 364 -13.39 -25.90 -8.41
N HIS A 365 -13.46 -25.46 -9.68
CA HIS A 365 -12.43 -24.62 -10.29
C HIS A 365 -12.33 -23.26 -9.59
N SER A 366 -13.46 -22.64 -9.28
CA SER A 366 -13.48 -21.34 -8.59
C SER A 366 -12.90 -21.45 -7.18
N VAL A 367 -13.28 -22.49 -6.42
CA VAL A 367 -12.75 -22.79 -5.09
C VAL A 367 -11.27 -23.18 -5.17
N ALA A 368 -10.85 -23.97 -6.16
CA ALA A 368 -9.47 -24.32 -6.41
C ALA A 368 -8.61 -23.09 -6.72
N ILE A 369 -9.10 -22.17 -7.56
CA ILE A 369 -8.42 -20.90 -7.85
C ILE A 369 -8.31 -20.06 -6.58
N ILE A 370 -9.37 -19.96 -5.77
CA ILE A 370 -9.35 -19.21 -4.51
C ILE A 370 -8.38 -19.84 -3.52
N LEU A 371 -8.35 -21.17 -3.39
CA LEU A 371 -7.43 -21.88 -2.50
C LEU A 371 -5.98 -21.77 -2.98
N VAL A 372 -5.72 -21.94 -4.27
CA VAL A 372 -4.38 -21.75 -4.86
C VAL A 372 -3.93 -20.30 -4.72
N ALA A 373 -4.82 -19.33 -4.90
CA ALA A 373 -4.54 -17.93 -4.66
C ALA A 373 -4.26 -17.68 -3.17
N PHE A 374 -5.10 -18.15 -2.26
CA PHE A 374 -4.91 -18.01 -0.80
C PHE A 374 -3.66 -18.73 -0.27
N MET A 375 -3.30 -19.87 -0.86
CA MET A 375 -2.08 -20.59 -0.52
C MET A 375 -0.85 -19.94 -1.14
N GLY A 376 -0.94 -19.50 -2.39
CA GLY A 376 0.07 -18.65 -3.04
C GLY A 376 0.26 -17.33 -2.30
N TYR A 377 -0.81 -16.84 -1.67
CA TYR A 377 -0.79 -15.71 -0.76
C TYR A 377 0.05 -16.04 0.46
N ILE A 378 -0.29 -17.06 1.26
CA ILE A 378 0.50 -17.47 2.44
C ILE A 378 1.98 -17.74 2.04
N PHE A 379 2.19 -18.51 0.98
CA PHE A 379 3.52 -18.83 0.47
C PHE A 379 4.30 -17.60 0.04
N TYR A 380 3.66 -16.61 -0.59
CA TYR A 380 4.32 -15.34 -0.92
C TYR A 380 4.82 -14.65 0.35
N PHE A 381 4.01 -14.59 1.40
CA PHE A 381 4.43 -13.98 2.66
C PHE A 381 5.53 -14.78 3.38
N ASP A 382 5.61 -16.10 3.20
CA ASP A 382 6.64 -16.93 3.85
C ASP A 382 7.94 -17.03 3.03
N VAL A 383 7.84 -17.02 1.70
CA VAL A 383 8.92 -17.38 0.77
C VAL A 383 9.46 -16.22 -0.04
N SER A 384 8.77 -15.06 -0.12
CA SER A 384 9.06 -13.99 -1.10
C SER A 384 10.50 -13.49 -1.20
N TRP A 385 11.43 -13.83 -0.28
CA TRP A 385 12.85 -13.46 -0.37
C TRP A 385 13.84 -14.46 0.24
N LEU A 386 13.87 -15.71 -0.24
CA LEU A 386 15.16 -16.41 -0.48
C LEU A 386 15.83 -15.74 -1.69
#